data_AF-A0A1U8ASE5-F1
#
_entry.id   AF-A0A1U8ASE5-F1
#
_cell.length_a   1.000
_cell.length_b   1.000
_cell.length_c   1.000
_cell.angle_alpha   90.00
_cell.angle_beta   90.00
_cell.angle_gamma   90.00
#
_symmetry.space_group_name_H-M   'P 1'
#
loop_
_entity.id
_entity.type
_entity.pdbx_description
1 polymer ?
#
loop_
_entity_poly.entity_id
_entity_poly.type
_entity_poly.pdbx_seq_one_letter_code
_entity_poly.pdbx_strand_id
1 'polypeptide(L)'
;MAAASAAVVNGVSQETRALVSELRRQFYTLGWTSGTGGSIAIKVHDDSIPKPQQLIVMSPSSGVQKERMVPEDMYVLSPSGSVLKVPFPKPYPHKPPKCSECASLFIKLGLNRSTPNYGPYHRVSGAERNTNIAVKAGTMNLNHSPEPSRRCIVLDIEGTTTPISFVMDALFPYARDNVGKHLTATYETEETQYDIKLLRAQIKDDLKQGVIGAVPIPLDDAGKEEIIRSLVSNVGAMIKADRKVTALKQLQGHIWRTGFQNNELKGVVFDDVPEALEKWHASGIKVYIYSSGSREAQRLIFGNSNYGDLRKYLCGFFDTTIGNKRESRSYFEISQSVGVDNPSEVLFITDVYQEAIAAKEAGLDVIISIRPGNGPLPENHGFKTVGSFLEI
;
A
#
# COMPACT_ATOMS: atom_id res chain seq x y z
N MET A 1 20.30 -22.09 34.56
CA MET A 1 18.91 -22.47 34.92
C MET A 1 18.03 -22.11 33.74
N ALA A 2 17.21 -22.96 33.14
CA ALA A 2 16.94 -24.38 33.33
C ALA A 2 16.74 -24.97 31.92
N ALA A 3 17.16 -26.22 31.73
CA ALA A 3 16.93 -26.96 30.51
C ALA A 3 15.42 -27.08 30.26
N ALA A 4 14.90 -26.29 29.30
CA ALA A 4 13.61 -26.57 28.72
C ALA A 4 13.72 -27.96 28.09
N SER A 5 12.99 -28.92 28.67
CA SER A 5 12.90 -30.29 28.16
C SER A 5 12.70 -30.26 26.65
N ALA A 6 13.54 -30.96 25.90
CA ALA A 6 13.47 -31.05 24.45
C ALA A 6 12.08 -31.48 23.94
N ALA A 7 11.29 -32.15 24.79
CA ALA A 7 9.91 -32.54 24.49
C ALA A 7 8.92 -31.36 24.48
N VAL A 8 9.06 -30.39 25.41
CA VAL A 8 8.19 -29.19 25.47
C VAL A 8 8.52 -28.24 24.32
N VAL A 9 9.82 -28.07 24.02
CA VAL A 9 10.30 -27.28 22.88
C VAL A 9 9.84 -27.86 21.53
N ASN A 10 9.78 -29.19 21.41
CA ASN A 10 9.29 -29.85 20.21
C ASN A 10 7.78 -29.61 19.99
N GLY A 11 6.97 -29.67 21.04
CA GLY A 11 5.51 -29.46 20.98
C GLY A 11 5.14 -28.04 20.55
N VAL A 12 5.68 -27.01 21.22
CA VAL A 12 5.41 -25.60 20.88
C VAL A 12 5.94 -25.25 19.48
N SER A 13 7.04 -25.87 19.04
CA SER A 13 7.51 -25.72 17.66
C SER A 13 6.54 -26.33 16.64
N GLN A 14 5.83 -27.41 16.99
CA GLN A 14 4.91 -28.09 16.07
C GLN A 14 3.67 -27.25 15.80
N GLU A 15 3.10 -26.62 16.82
CA GLU A 15 1.99 -25.68 16.67
C GLU A 15 2.38 -24.47 15.82
N THR A 16 3.57 -23.90 16.08
CA THR A 16 4.09 -22.78 15.29
C THR A 16 4.31 -23.16 13.83
N ARG A 17 4.78 -24.39 13.56
CA ARG A 17 4.96 -24.91 12.20
C ARG A 17 3.62 -25.16 11.50
N ALA A 18 2.59 -25.59 12.23
CA ALA A 18 1.23 -25.71 11.71
C ALA A 18 0.65 -24.34 11.34
N LEU A 19 0.80 -23.34 12.22
CA LEU A 19 0.39 -21.97 11.96
C LEU A 19 1.07 -21.39 10.71
N VAL A 20 2.39 -21.57 10.59
CA VAL A 20 3.14 -21.10 9.41
C VAL A 20 2.63 -21.78 8.13
N SER A 21 2.29 -23.07 8.18
CA SER A 21 1.74 -23.79 7.03
C SER A 21 0.37 -23.25 6.62
N GLU A 22 -0.50 -22.99 7.60
CA GLU A 22 -1.84 -22.44 7.36
C GLU A 22 -1.81 -21.02 6.79
N LEU A 23 -0.99 -20.14 7.39
CA LEU A 23 -0.81 -18.78 6.90
C LEU A 23 -0.32 -18.75 5.46
N ARG A 24 0.53 -19.71 5.07
CA ARG A 24 0.97 -19.83 3.68
C ARG A 24 -0.11 -20.23 2.71
N ARG A 25 -0.96 -21.16 3.11
CA ARG A 25 -2.13 -21.55 2.31
C ARG A 25 -3.07 -20.35 2.13
N GLN A 26 -3.32 -19.58 3.19
CA GLN A 26 -4.16 -18.37 3.13
C GLN A 26 -3.55 -17.29 2.24
N PHE A 27 -2.26 -16.95 2.41
CA PHE A 27 -1.58 -15.95 1.58
C PHE A 27 -1.50 -16.34 0.11
N TYR A 28 -1.35 -17.64 -0.18
CA TYR A 28 -1.44 -18.13 -1.55
C TYR A 28 -2.86 -17.94 -2.12
N THR A 29 -3.89 -18.34 -1.37
CA THR A 29 -5.30 -18.24 -1.80
C THR A 29 -5.72 -16.79 -2.06
N LEU A 30 -5.19 -15.86 -1.26
CA LEU A 30 -5.39 -14.41 -1.43
C LEU A 30 -4.52 -13.80 -2.55
N GLY A 31 -3.69 -14.58 -3.23
CA GLY A 31 -2.80 -14.11 -4.31
C GLY A 31 -1.57 -13.33 -3.84
N TRP A 32 -1.27 -13.32 -2.53
CA TRP A 32 -0.16 -12.55 -1.95
C TRP A 32 1.20 -13.25 -2.11
N THR A 33 1.21 -14.56 -2.35
CA THR A 33 2.42 -15.33 -2.61
C THR A 33 2.17 -16.34 -3.72
N SER A 34 3.07 -16.43 -4.71
CA SER A 34 2.94 -17.35 -5.84
C SER A 34 4.01 -18.46 -5.84
N GLY A 35 3.59 -19.68 -6.16
CA GLY A 35 4.48 -20.81 -6.43
C GLY A 35 5.41 -21.17 -5.27
N THR A 36 6.71 -20.92 -5.43
CA THR A 36 7.73 -21.17 -4.38
C THR A 36 8.25 -19.91 -3.69
N GLY A 37 7.82 -18.71 -4.12
CA GLY A 37 8.32 -17.41 -3.67
C GLY A 37 7.74 -16.91 -2.33
N GLY A 38 8.43 -15.91 -1.74
CA GLY A 38 8.17 -15.35 -0.41
C GLY A 38 8.55 -16.34 0.68
N SER A 39 9.35 -15.98 1.69
CA SER A 39 9.58 -16.79 2.90
C SER A 39 8.82 -16.15 4.08
N ILE A 40 8.33 -16.95 5.03
CA ILE A 40 7.78 -16.47 6.29
C ILE A 40 8.63 -17.05 7.42
N ALA A 41 8.91 -16.22 8.41
CA ALA A 41 9.61 -16.60 9.61
C ALA A 41 8.81 -16.11 10.81
N ILE A 42 8.55 -17.00 11.77
CA ILE A 42 7.79 -16.71 12.99
C ILE A 42 8.60 -17.19 14.18
N LYS A 43 8.56 -16.43 15.26
CA LYS A 43 9.12 -16.86 16.54
C LYS A 43 8.19 -17.83 17.22
N VAL A 44 8.76 -18.92 17.71
CA VAL A 44 8.01 -19.86 18.55
C VAL A 44 7.61 -19.12 19.83
N HIS A 45 6.31 -18.90 19.98
CA HIS A 45 5.78 -18.15 21.11
C HIS A 45 5.74 -19.04 22.34
N ASP A 46 6.55 -18.68 23.35
CA ASP A 46 6.55 -19.32 24.65
C ASP A 46 6.75 -18.23 25.70
N ASP A 47 5.74 -18.02 26.55
CA ASP A 47 5.74 -16.98 27.59
C ASP A 47 6.79 -17.23 28.68
N SER A 48 7.28 -18.47 28.79
CA SER A 48 8.36 -18.83 29.71
C SER A 48 9.75 -18.48 29.17
N ILE A 49 9.87 -18.16 27.87
CA ILE A 49 11.14 -17.86 27.20
C ILE A 49 11.16 -16.39 26.75
N PRO A 50 12.13 -15.57 27.20
CA PRO A 50 12.28 -14.20 26.73
C PRO A 50 12.38 -14.14 25.21
N LYS A 51 11.71 -13.16 24.58
CA LYS A 51 11.69 -12.97 23.11
C LYS A 51 13.06 -13.13 22.43
N PRO A 52 14.18 -12.58 22.96
CA PRO A 52 15.51 -12.73 22.35
C PRO A 52 16.03 -14.17 22.29
N GLN A 53 15.48 -15.06 23.11
CA GLN A 53 15.91 -16.46 23.29
C GLN A 53 14.94 -17.46 22.63
N GLN A 54 13.83 -16.98 22.06
CA GLN A 54 12.86 -17.83 21.38
C GLN A 54 13.38 -18.32 20.02
N LEU A 55 13.09 -19.59 19.73
CA LEU A 55 13.39 -20.24 18.45
C LEU A 55 12.64 -19.59 17.29
N ILE A 56 13.13 -19.82 16.07
CA ILE A 56 12.53 -19.28 14.85
C ILE A 56 12.13 -20.45 13.95
N VAL A 57 10.87 -20.48 13.55
CA VAL A 57 10.35 -21.38 12.51
C VAL A 57 10.34 -20.63 11.19
N MET A 58 10.93 -21.23 10.15
CA MET A 58 11.06 -20.60 8.85
C MET A 58 10.64 -21.54 7.73
N SER A 59 9.83 -21.03 6.82
CA SER A 59 9.45 -21.77 5.61
C SER A 59 10.61 -21.82 4.60
N PRO A 60 10.69 -22.87 3.76
CA PRO A 60 11.67 -22.95 2.70
C PRO A 60 11.42 -21.87 1.63
N SER A 61 12.48 -21.35 1.03
CA SER A 61 12.44 -20.38 -0.08
C SER A 61 12.26 -21.05 -1.45
N SER A 62 12.53 -22.35 -1.54
CA SER A 62 12.33 -23.15 -2.76
C SER A 62 12.14 -24.63 -2.42
N GLY A 63 11.67 -25.44 -3.38
CA GLY A 63 11.51 -26.89 -3.22
C GLY A 63 10.14 -27.34 -2.71
N VAL A 64 9.32 -26.42 -2.19
CA VAL A 64 7.95 -26.70 -1.71
C VAL A 64 6.98 -25.62 -2.21
N GLN A 65 5.91 -26.07 -2.86
CA GLN A 65 4.77 -25.24 -3.29
C GLN A 65 4.01 -24.73 -2.06
N LYS A 66 3.73 -23.43 -1.97
CA LYS A 66 3.18 -22.80 -0.75
C LYS A 66 1.80 -23.35 -0.39
N GLU A 67 0.98 -23.66 -1.38
CA GLU A 67 -0.36 -24.22 -1.23
C GLU A 67 -0.39 -25.68 -0.74
N ARG A 68 0.77 -26.36 -0.75
CA ARG A 68 0.94 -27.76 -0.32
C ARG A 68 1.93 -27.93 0.84
N MET A 69 2.28 -26.82 1.48
CA MET A 69 3.28 -26.81 2.56
C MET A 69 2.72 -27.45 3.83
N VAL A 70 3.47 -28.39 4.40
CA VAL A 70 3.13 -29.05 5.67
C VAL A 70 4.13 -28.68 6.77
N PRO A 71 3.81 -28.88 8.07
CA PRO A 71 4.71 -28.54 9.16
C PRO A 71 6.11 -29.15 9.00
N GLU A 72 6.19 -30.36 8.45
CA GLU A 72 7.40 -31.15 8.16
C GLU A 72 8.36 -30.44 7.18
N ASP A 73 7.84 -29.52 6.38
CA ASP A 73 8.61 -28.76 5.38
C ASP A 73 9.35 -27.55 5.98
N MET A 74 9.20 -27.27 7.28
CA MET A 74 9.78 -26.08 7.94
C MET A 74 11.19 -26.31 8.50
N TYR A 75 12.01 -25.25 8.45
CA TYR A 75 13.25 -25.14 9.22
C TYR A 75 12.96 -24.67 10.64
N VAL A 76 13.75 -25.15 11.60
CA VAL A 76 13.82 -24.59 12.96
C VAL A 76 15.22 -24.03 13.16
N LEU A 77 15.31 -22.77 13.53
CA LEU A 77 16.56 -22.04 13.75
C LEU A 77 16.67 -21.65 15.22
N SER A 78 17.91 -21.59 15.72
CA SER A 78 18.23 -20.96 16.99
C SER A 78 17.97 -19.45 16.93
N PRO A 79 17.96 -18.75 18.08
CA PRO A 79 17.84 -17.29 18.09
C PRO A 79 19.00 -16.58 17.38
N SER A 80 20.17 -17.23 17.32
CA SER A 80 21.34 -16.77 16.57
C SER A 80 21.30 -17.07 15.07
N GLY A 81 20.29 -17.82 14.60
CA GLY A 81 20.11 -18.18 13.19
C GLY A 81 20.74 -19.50 12.75
N SER A 82 21.34 -20.26 13.66
CA SER A 82 21.88 -21.58 13.36
C SER A 82 20.73 -22.56 13.11
N VAL A 83 20.82 -23.37 12.05
CA VAL A 83 19.79 -24.36 11.74
C VAL A 83 19.84 -25.49 12.76
N LEU A 84 18.75 -25.67 13.52
CA LEU A 84 18.58 -26.75 14.50
C LEU A 84 17.84 -27.94 13.90
N LYS A 85 16.92 -27.70 12.96
CA LYS A 85 16.19 -28.75 12.24
C LYS A 85 16.02 -28.40 10.77
N VAL A 86 16.29 -29.37 9.92
CA VAL A 86 16.06 -29.30 8.46
C VAL A 86 14.83 -30.13 8.09
N PRO A 87 14.05 -29.69 7.09
CA PRO A 87 12.98 -30.50 6.52
C PRO A 87 13.53 -31.71 5.76
N PHE A 88 12.74 -32.80 5.73
CA PHE A 88 13.15 -34.01 5.02
C PHE A 88 13.16 -33.79 3.50
N PRO A 89 14.19 -34.26 2.77
CA PRO A 89 14.22 -34.17 1.32
C PRO A 89 13.13 -35.09 0.73
N LYS A 90 12.24 -34.51 -0.08
CA LYS A 90 11.24 -35.28 -0.84
C LYS A 90 11.93 -35.99 -2.02
N PRO A 91 11.51 -37.20 -2.39
CA PRO A 91 12.06 -37.90 -3.55
C PRO A 91 11.78 -37.15 -4.86
N TYR A 92 12.52 -37.50 -5.92
CA TYR A 92 12.35 -36.96 -7.27
C TYR A 92 10.86 -36.96 -7.70
N PRO A 93 10.32 -35.89 -8.32
CA PRO A 93 11.01 -34.78 -9.01
C PRO A 93 11.21 -33.50 -8.16
N HIS A 94 11.03 -33.55 -6.84
CA HIS A 94 11.08 -32.36 -6.00
C HIS A 94 12.52 -31.92 -5.71
N LYS A 95 12.83 -30.63 -5.97
CA LYS A 95 14.11 -30.04 -5.55
C LYS A 95 14.19 -30.02 -4.01
N PRO A 96 15.36 -30.28 -3.42
CA PRO A 96 15.52 -30.24 -1.96
C PRO A 96 15.13 -28.85 -1.44
N PRO A 97 14.41 -28.77 -0.32
CA PRO A 97 14.06 -27.50 0.30
C PRO A 97 15.34 -26.70 0.59
N LYS A 98 15.30 -25.40 0.31
CA LYS A 98 16.37 -24.46 0.68
C LYS A 98 15.88 -23.50 1.75
N CYS A 99 16.72 -23.25 2.75
CA CYS A 99 16.47 -22.21 3.74
C CYS A 99 16.57 -20.84 3.05
N SER A 100 15.83 -19.84 3.54
CA SER A 100 15.80 -18.52 2.92
C SER A 100 17.13 -17.80 3.08
N GLU A 101 17.65 -17.20 2.00
CA GLU A 101 18.85 -16.34 2.06
C GLU A 101 18.59 -15.07 2.88
N CYS A 102 17.32 -14.69 3.05
CA CYS A 102 16.90 -13.59 3.93
C CYS A 102 16.88 -13.98 5.42
N ALA A 103 17.30 -15.20 5.82
CA ALA A 103 17.25 -15.64 7.21
C ALA A 103 17.96 -14.68 8.17
N SER A 104 19.13 -14.19 7.78
CA SER A 104 19.91 -13.22 8.55
C SER A 104 19.20 -11.86 8.71
N LEU A 105 18.39 -11.47 7.73
CA LEU A 105 17.59 -10.23 7.78
C LEU A 105 16.41 -10.38 8.74
N PHE A 106 15.70 -11.52 8.71
CA PHE A 106 14.61 -11.81 9.65
C PHE A 106 15.07 -11.83 11.11
N ILE A 107 16.29 -12.32 11.37
CA ILE A 107 16.89 -12.32 12.71
C ILE A 107 17.22 -10.88 13.16
N LYS A 108 17.78 -10.07 12.26
CA LYS A 108 18.17 -8.68 12.57
C LYS A 108 16.99 -7.73 12.75
N LEU A 109 15.95 -7.85 11.91
CA LEU A 109 14.77 -6.99 11.96
C LEU A 109 13.82 -7.33 13.13
N GLY A 110 13.99 -8.50 13.77
CA GLY A 110 13.01 -9.04 14.71
C GLY A 110 13.32 -8.92 16.20
N LEU A 111 14.50 -8.45 16.66
CA LEU A 111 14.93 -8.80 18.03
C LEU A 111 15.91 -7.90 18.81
N ASN A 112 16.05 -6.61 18.51
CA ASN A 112 16.71 -5.73 19.49
C ASN A 112 16.07 -4.34 19.46
N ARG A 113 15.10 -4.09 20.36
CA ARG A 113 14.55 -2.75 20.61
C ARG A 113 15.30 -1.98 21.69
N SER A 114 16.49 -2.44 22.08
CA SER A 114 17.28 -1.85 23.16
C SER A 114 18.67 -1.46 22.65
N THR A 115 18.75 -0.31 21.97
CA THR A 115 19.85 0.68 21.88
C THR A 115 19.94 1.30 20.47
N PRO A 116 19.84 2.63 20.33
CA PRO A 116 20.09 3.33 19.07
C PRO A 116 21.57 3.69 19.03
N ASN A 117 22.40 2.88 18.39
CA ASN A 117 23.76 3.30 18.01
C ASN A 117 24.15 2.59 16.72
N TYR A 118 23.83 3.25 15.59
CA TYR A 118 24.36 2.87 14.29
C TYR A 118 25.77 3.47 14.17
N GLY A 119 26.79 2.65 14.42
CA GLY A 119 28.17 2.92 13.98
C GLY A 119 28.39 2.46 12.53
N PRO A 120 29.41 2.97 11.81
CA PRO A 120 29.60 2.66 10.40
C PRO A 120 30.07 1.21 10.20
N TYR A 121 29.48 0.55 9.21
CA TYR A 121 29.86 -0.80 8.80
C TYR A 121 31.27 -0.79 8.17
N HIS A 122 32.23 -1.47 8.82
CA HIS A 122 33.49 -1.85 8.20
C HIS A 122 33.26 -2.93 7.13
N ARG A 123 33.78 -2.69 5.92
CA ARG A 123 33.88 -3.68 4.83
C ARG A 123 34.78 -4.83 5.28
N VAL A 124 34.27 -6.07 5.21
CA VAL A 124 35.12 -7.27 5.19
C VAL A 124 35.43 -7.61 3.73
N SER A 125 36.72 -7.74 3.44
CA SER A 125 37.31 -8.02 2.14
C SER A 125 37.11 -9.46 1.68
N GLY A 126 36.84 -9.63 0.38
CA GLY A 126 37.57 -10.54 -0.50
C GLY A 126 37.25 -12.04 -0.43
N ALA A 127 36.48 -12.51 -1.41
CA ALA A 127 36.72 -13.82 -2.02
C ALA A 127 36.46 -13.71 -3.53
N GLU A 128 37.54 -13.76 -4.29
CA GLU A 128 37.58 -13.68 -5.75
C GLU A 128 36.87 -14.86 -6.40
N ARG A 129 36.01 -14.58 -7.38
CA ARG A 129 35.71 -15.53 -8.48
C ARG A 129 35.62 -14.77 -9.79
N ASN A 130 36.68 -14.92 -10.59
CA ASN A 130 36.76 -14.53 -11.99
C ASN A 130 35.65 -15.18 -12.82
N THR A 131 34.84 -14.37 -13.50
CA THR A 131 34.19 -14.78 -14.75
C THR A 131 34.30 -13.63 -15.74
N ASN A 132 35.13 -13.83 -16.77
CA ASN A 132 35.29 -12.94 -17.91
C ASN A 132 34.06 -13.02 -18.80
N ILE A 133 33.30 -11.93 -18.94
CA ILE A 133 32.40 -11.71 -20.07
C ILE A 133 32.68 -10.31 -20.61
N ALA A 134 33.33 -10.26 -21.76
CA ALA A 134 33.63 -9.04 -22.49
C ALA A 134 32.36 -8.53 -23.18
N VAL A 135 31.96 -7.29 -22.87
CA VAL A 135 30.99 -6.53 -23.67
C VAL A 135 31.66 -5.22 -24.08
N LYS A 136 31.72 -4.99 -25.40
CA LYS A 136 32.32 -3.83 -26.06
C LYS A 136 31.77 -2.52 -25.49
N ALA A 137 32.66 -1.67 -24.97
CA ALA A 137 32.35 -0.29 -24.62
C ALA A 137 32.29 0.57 -25.89
N GLY A 138 31.11 1.11 -26.18
CA GLY A 138 30.94 2.25 -27.07
C GLY A 138 31.29 3.54 -26.32
N THR A 139 32.05 4.40 -26.98
CA THR A 139 32.57 5.69 -26.52
C THR A 139 31.45 6.59 -25.96
N MET A 140 31.54 6.99 -24.69
CA MET A 140 30.69 8.05 -24.12
C MET A 140 31.53 9.28 -23.77
N ASN A 141 31.08 10.43 -24.30
CA ASN A 141 31.59 11.76 -24.02
C ASN A 141 31.47 12.08 -22.54
N LEU A 142 32.62 12.29 -21.88
CA LEU A 142 32.74 12.86 -20.54
C LEU A 142 32.49 14.37 -20.66
N ASN A 143 31.29 14.87 -20.31
CA ASN A 143 31.02 16.25 -19.83
C ASN A 143 29.52 16.53 -19.55
N HIS A 144 28.76 15.54 -19.09
CA HIS A 144 27.49 15.80 -18.41
C HIS A 144 27.45 14.96 -17.14
N SER A 145 27.34 15.63 -15.99
CA SER A 145 26.81 15.02 -14.78
C SER A 145 25.52 14.31 -15.18
N PRO A 146 25.37 12.99 -14.98
CA PRO A 146 24.14 12.32 -15.36
C PRO A 146 23.02 12.93 -14.53
N GLU A 147 22.09 13.64 -15.17
CA GLU A 147 20.76 13.90 -14.61
C GLU A 147 20.26 12.54 -14.07
N PRO A 148 19.77 12.48 -12.82
CA PRO A 148 19.22 11.23 -12.30
C PRO A 148 18.17 10.75 -13.30
N SER A 149 18.34 9.51 -13.79
CA SER A 149 17.48 8.96 -14.82
C SER A 149 16.10 8.77 -14.18
N ARG A 150 15.21 9.75 -14.34
CA ARG A 150 13.85 9.69 -13.79
C ARG A 150 13.13 8.51 -14.43
N ARG A 151 12.85 7.47 -13.64
CA ARG A 151 12.19 6.23 -14.14
C ARG A 151 10.69 6.26 -13.92
N CYS A 152 10.24 6.96 -12.88
CA CYS A 152 8.83 7.08 -12.60
C CYS A 152 8.43 8.41 -11.99
N ILE A 153 7.18 8.77 -12.24
CA ILE A 153 6.51 9.93 -11.67
C ILE A 153 5.34 9.45 -10.83
N VAL A 154 5.21 9.97 -9.62
CA VAL A 154 4.05 9.78 -8.74
C VAL A 154 3.34 11.11 -8.63
N LEU A 155 2.04 11.12 -8.92
CA LEU A 155 1.23 12.33 -8.97
C LEU A 155 0.19 12.32 -7.85
N ASP A 156 0.02 13.47 -7.21
CA ASP A 156 -1.17 13.77 -6.45
C ASP A 156 -2.39 14.10 -7.35
N ILE A 157 -3.58 14.12 -6.77
CA ILE A 157 -4.84 14.45 -7.47
C ILE A 157 -5.24 15.90 -7.23
N GLU A 158 -5.77 16.19 -6.04
CA GLU A 158 -6.32 17.48 -5.66
C GLU A 158 -5.22 18.54 -5.72
N GLY A 159 -5.50 19.68 -6.36
CA GLY A 159 -4.52 20.78 -6.47
C GLY A 159 -3.33 20.51 -7.39
N THR A 160 -3.24 19.32 -8.00
CA THR A 160 -2.08 18.87 -8.78
C THR A 160 -2.46 18.46 -10.20
N THR A 161 -3.25 17.40 -10.36
CA THR A 161 -3.82 16.99 -11.66
C THR A 161 -5.26 17.46 -11.84
N THR A 162 -5.96 17.68 -10.73
CA THR A 162 -7.40 17.97 -10.67
C THR A 162 -7.63 19.20 -9.77
N PRO A 163 -8.51 20.16 -10.15
CA PRO A 163 -8.83 21.28 -9.28
C PRO A 163 -9.34 20.83 -7.90
N ILE A 164 -8.90 21.50 -6.83
CA ILE A 164 -9.37 21.24 -5.45
C ILE A 164 -10.90 21.37 -5.37
N SER A 165 -11.46 22.38 -6.07
CA SER A 165 -12.90 22.62 -6.15
C SER A 165 -13.67 21.44 -6.73
N PHE A 166 -13.11 20.65 -7.64
CA PHE A 166 -13.83 19.51 -8.19
C PHE A 166 -14.17 18.46 -7.13
N VAL A 167 -13.25 18.18 -6.20
CA VAL A 167 -13.51 17.22 -5.12
C VAL A 167 -14.50 17.78 -4.12
N MET A 168 -14.30 19.03 -3.70
CA MET A 168 -15.10 19.68 -2.66
C MET A 168 -16.51 20.09 -3.14
N ASP A 169 -16.64 20.53 -4.38
CA ASP A 169 -17.87 21.14 -4.90
C ASP A 169 -18.66 20.20 -5.83
N ALA A 170 -18.03 19.14 -6.36
CA ALA A 170 -18.71 18.15 -7.20
C ALA A 170 -18.78 16.76 -6.57
N LEU A 171 -17.66 16.14 -6.22
CA LEU A 171 -17.68 14.74 -5.77
C LEU A 171 -18.36 14.55 -4.40
N PHE A 172 -17.98 15.31 -3.38
CA PHE A 172 -18.60 15.15 -2.06
C PHE A 172 -20.08 15.57 -2.03
N PRO A 173 -20.50 16.69 -2.66
CA PRO A 173 -21.91 17.04 -2.76
C PRO A 173 -22.71 16.00 -3.53
N TYR A 174 -22.19 15.48 -4.65
CA TYR A 174 -22.87 14.42 -5.40
C TYR A 174 -23.09 13.17 -4.54
N ALA A 175 -22.08 12.73 -3.79
CA ALA A 175 -22.25 11.59 -2.88
C ALA A 175 -23.36 11.88 -1.86
N ARG A 176 -23.29 13.01 -1.15
CA ARG A 176 -24.28 13.42 -0.14
C ARG A 176 -25.71 13.41 -0.71
N ASP A 177 -25.91 14.01 -1.87
CA ASP A 177 -27.24 14.21 -2.45
C ASP A 177 -27.82 12.93 -3.07
N ASN A 178 -26.96 11.95 -3.42
CA ASN A 178 -27.38 10.71 -4.08
C ASN A 178 -27.35 9.46 -3.19
N VAL A 179 -26.89 9.52 -1.92
CA VAL A 179 -26.92 8.36 -0.99
C VAL A 179 -28.29 7.70 -0.96
N GLY A 180 -29.36 8.49 -0.77
CA GLY A 180 -30.72 7.94 -0.65
C GLY A 180 -31.19 7.24 -1.93
N LYS A 181 -30.95 7.87 -3.08
CA LYS A 181 -31.28 7.30 -4.41
C LYS A 181 -30.51 6.01 -4.65
N HIS A 182 -29.19 6.01 -4.39
CA HIS A 182 -28.33 4.85 -4.56
C HIS A 182 -28.78 3.70 -3.66
N LEU A 183 -28.86 3.91 -2.34
CA LEU A 183 -29.29 2.87 -1.39
C LEU A 183 -30.68 2.32 -1.70
N THR A 184 -31.61 3.15 -2.18
CA THR A 184 -32.95 2.67 -2.56
C THR A 184 -32.91 1.74 -3.76
N ALA A 185 -32.14 2.12 -4.78
CA ALA A 185 -32.00 1.39 -6.04
C ALA A 185 -31.21 0.09 -5.88
N THR A 186 -30.18 0.07 -5.05
CA THR A 186 -29.25 -1.05 -4.92
C THR A 186 -29.42 -1.84 -3.63
N TYR A 187 -30.42 -1.53 -2.80
CA TYR A 187 -30.61 -2.11 -1.47
C TYR A 187 -30.46 -3.64 -1.43
N GLU A 188 -31.10 -4.35 -2.36
CA GLU A 188 -31.11 -5.83 -2.37
C GLU A 188 -29.82 -6.45 -2.91
N THR A 189 -28.86 -5.64 -3.39
CA THR A 189 -27.60 -6.15 -3.91
C THR A 189 -26.66 -6.54 -2.77
N GLU A 190 -25.88 -7.60 -2.97
CA GLU A 190 -24.88 -8.06 -1.98
C GLU A 190 -23.86 -6.97 -1.64
N GLU A 191 -23.45 -6.17 -2.63
CA GLU A 191 -22.51 -5.06 -2.44
C GLU A 191 -23.08 -3.99 -1.50
N THR A 192 -24.32 -3.54 -1.74
CA THR A 192 -24.96 -2.53 -0.88
C THR A 192 -25.27 -3.09 0.51
N GLN A 193 -25.67 -4.36 0.62
CA GLN A 193 -25.86 -5.00 1.92
C GLN A 193 -24.56 -5.07 2.73
N TYR A 194 -23.42 -5.29 2.06
CA TYR A 194 -22.11 -5.24 2.70
C TYR A 194 -21.76 -3.83 3.18
N ASP A 195 -22.01 -2.80 2.36
CA ASP A 195 -21.81 -1.40 2.75
C ASP A 195 -22.66 -1.03 3.98
N ILE A 196 -23.94 -1.40 3.97
CA ILE A 196 -24.88 -1.17 5.08
C ILE A 196 -24.37 -1.85 6.36
N LYS A 197 -23.86 -3.07 6.25
CA LYS A 197 -23.27 -3.79 7.40
C LYS A 197 -22.06 -3.06 7.98
N LEU A 198 -21.15 -2.56 7.15
CA LEU A 198 -20.00 -1.79 7.61
C LEU A 198 -20.42 -0.47 8.25
N LEU A 199 -21.38 0.24 7.64
CA LEU A 199 -21.92 1.48 8.18
C LEU A 199 -22.60 1.26 9.53
N ARG A 200 -23.40 0.20 9.69
CA ARG A 200 -24.00 -0.18 10.97
C ARG A 200 -22.96 -0.42 12.05
N ALA A 201 -21.89 -1.14 11.73
CA ALA A 201 -20.80 -1.38 12.68
C ALA A 201 -20.14 -0.06 13.10
N GLN A 202 -19.81 0.80 12.14
CA GLN A 202 -19.23 2.11 12.43
C GLN A 202 -20.15 2.98 13.29
N ILE A 203 -21.43 3.10 12.91
CA ILE A 203 -22.39 3.97 13.58
C ILE A 203 -22.66 3.47 15.01
N LYS A 204 -22.66 2.15 15.22
CA LYS A 204 -22.73 1.57 16.57
C LYS A 204 -21.56 2.01 17.44
N ASP A 205 -20.34 2.07 16.89
CA ASP A 205 -19.18 2.54 17.63
C ASP A 205 -19.17 4.06 17.83
N ASP A 206 -19.64 4.82 16.83
CA ASP A 206 -19.83 6.26 16.91
C ASP A 206 -20.83 6.65 18.03
N LEU A 207 -21.93 5.91 18.15
CA LEU A 207 -22.92 6.10 19.21
C LEU A 207 -22.33 5.84 20.60
N LYS A 208 -21.50 4.80 20.76
CA LYS A 208 -20.80 4.53 22.03
C LYS A 208 -19.81 5.64 22.38
N GLN A 209 -19.19 6.24 21.38
CA GLN A 209 -18.22 7.32 21.56
C GLN A 209 -18.88 8.71 21.67
N GLY A 210 -20.21 8.80 21.53
CA GLY A 210 -20.94 10.07 21.59
C GLY A 210 -20.62 11.01 20.42
N VAL A 211 -20.29 10.48 19.25
CA VAL A 211 -20.00 11.28 18.06
C VAL A 211 -21.23 12.09 17.65
N ILE A 212 -21.07 13.41 17.52
CA ILE A 212 -22.14 14.33 17.14
C ILE A 212 -22.68 13.96 15.75
N GLY A 213 -24.01 13.83 15.63
CA GLY A 213 -24.70 13.51 14.38
C GLY A 213 -24.87 12.01 14.11
N ALA A 214 -24.34 11.13 14.97
CA ALA A 214 -24.65 9.71 14.90
C ALA A 214 -26.08 9.43 15.38
N VAL A 215 -26.86 8.70 14.58
CA VAL A 215 -28.24 8.28 14.94
C VAL A 215 -28.39 6.77 14.81
N PRO A 216 -29.14 6.10 15.71
CA PRO A 216 -29.32 4.66 15.66
C PRO A 216 -29.96 4.22 14.34
N ILE A 217 -29.43 3.12 13.78
CA ILE A 217 -30.04 2.47 12.63
C ILE A 217 -31.03 1.42 13.15
N PRO A 218 -32.29 1.43 12.70
CA PRO A 218 -33.26 0.40 13.03
C PRO A 218 -32.79 -1.02 12.66
N LEU A 219 -33.38 -2.01 13.34
CA LEU A 219 -33.19 -3.42 13.02
C LEU A 219 -33.82 -3.76 11.65
N ASP A 220 -33.49 -4.93 11.10
CA ASP A 220 -33.92 -5.34 9.75
C ASP A 220 -35.43 -5.57 9.60
N ASP A 221 -36.17 -5.64 10.72
CA ASP A 221 -37.63 -5.72 10.75
C ASP A 221 -38.31 -4.35 10.59
N ALA A 222 -37.58 -3.26 10.84
CA ALA A 222 -38.01 -1.92 10.49
C ALA A 222 -37.87 -1.76 8.97
N GLY A 223 -38.97 -1.43 8.29
CA GLY A 223 -39.03 -1.40 6.82
C GLY A 223 -37.86 -0.66 6.15
N LYS A 224 -37.49 -1.13 4.96
CA LYS A 224 -36.38 -0.65 4.13
C LYS A 224 -36.23 0.88 4.11
N GLU A 225 -37.33 1.62 3.98
CA GLU A 225 -37.34 3.08 3.88
C GLU A 225 -36.81 3.76 5.16
N GLU A 226 -37.07 3.17 6.34
CA GLU A 226 -36.63 3.72 7.61
C GLU A 226 -35.13 3.50 7.82
N ILE A 227 -34.63 2.31 7.47
CA ILE A 227 -33.20 1.99 7.49
C ILE A 227 -32.43 2.95 6.58
N ILE A 228 -32.91 3.14 5.34
CA ILE A 228 -32.28 4.07 4.37
C ILE A 228 -32.29 5.50 4.91
N ARG A 229 -33.38 5.97 5.51
CA ARG A 229 -33.47 7.32 6.08
C ARG A 229 -32.42 7.54 7.18
N SER A 230 -32.26 6.59 8.08
CA SER A 230 -31.23 6.66 9.14
C SER A 230 -29.81 6.60 8.57
N LEU A 231 -29.57 5.79 7.54
CA LEU A 231 -28.28 5.74 6.84
C LEU A 231 -27.95 7.07 6.17
N VAL A 232 -28.91 7.67 5.44
CA VAL A 232 -28.75 8.98 4.79
C VAL A 232 -28.39 10.05 5.82
N SER A 233 -29.09 10.08 6.96
CA SER A 233 -28.79 11.04 8.04
C SER A 233 -27.37 10.88 8.58
N ASN A 234 -26.96 9.64 8.89
CA ASN A 234 -25.61 9.37 9.40
C ASN A 234 -24.53 9.72 8.37
N VAL A 235 -24.69 9.27 7.13
CA VAL A 235 -23.73 9.54 6.05
C VAL A 235 -23.61 11.03 5.78
N GLY A 236 -24.75 11.75 5.75
CA GLY A 236 -24.76 13.21 5.61
C GLY A 236 -24.00 13.92 6.74
N ALA A 237 -24.16 13.47 7.98
CA ALA A 237 -23.40 13.98 9.12
C ALA A 237 -21.89 13.68 9.01
N MET A 238 -21.53 12.47 8.58
CA MET A 238 -20.12 12.08 8.39
C MET A 238 -19.44 12.91 7.29
N ILE A 239 -20.12 13.14 6.16
CA ILE A 239 -19.61 13.98 5.06
C ILE A 239 -19.45 15.42 5.52
N LYS A 240 -20.45 15.98 6.21
CA LYS A 240 -20.42 17.36 6.72
C LYS A 240 -19.25 17.58 7.70
N ALA A 241 -18.86 16.55 8.44
CA ALA A 241 -17.76 16.60 9.40
C ALA A 241 -16.40 16.12 8.81
N ASP A 242 -16.29 15.95 7.49
CA ASP A 242 -15.09 15.44 6.79
C ASP A 242 -14.49 14.18 7.46
N ARG A 243 -15.37 13.24 7.84
CA ARG A 243 -14.93 12.05 8.57
C ARG A 243 -14.27 11.04 7.63
N LYS A 244 -13.00 10.74 7.89
CA LYS A 244 -12.19 9.81 7.09
C LYS A 244 -12.39 8.35 7.52
N VAL A 245 -13.60 7.84 7.32
CA VAL A 245 -14.00 6.49 7.75
C VAL A 245 -14.05 5.51 6.58
N THR A 246 -13.53 4.30 6.76
CA THR A 246 -13.49 3.26 5.72
C THR A 246 -14.87 2.91 5.16
N ALA A 247 -15.87 2.70 6.04
CA ALA A 247 -17.24 2.40 5.64
C ALA A 247 -17.86 3.51 4.76
N LEU A 248 -17.60 4.78 5.11
CA LEU A 248 -18.06 5.91 4.32
C LEU A 248 -17.38 5.94 2.94
N LYS A 249 -16.05 5.80 2.90
CA LYS A 249 -15.27 5.84 1.65
C LYS A 249 -15.70 4.75 0.67
N GLN A 250 -16.04 3.57 1.16
CA GLN A 250 -16.53 2.47 0.33
C GLN A 250 -17.86 2.83 -0.33
N LEU A 251 -18.87 3.24 0.47
CA LEU A 251 -20.16 3.66 -0.08
C LEU A 251 -20.03 4.85 -1.05
N GLN A 252 -19.19 5.83 -0.73
CA GLN A 252 -18.92 6.96 -1.62
C GLN A 252 -18.37 6.49 -2.97
N GLY A 253 -17.44 5.51 -2.97
CA GLY A 253 -16.92 4.88 -4.19
C GLY A 253 -18.03 4.32 -5.08
N HIS A 254 -18.96 3.56 -4.50
CA HIS A 254 -20.08 2.93 -5.22
C HIS A 254 -21.09 3.96 -5.76
N ILE A 255 -21.36 5.02 -4.98
CA ILE A 255 -22.21 6.13 -5.43
C ILE A 255 -21.55 6.87 -6.60
N TRP A 256 -20.26 7.19 -6.50
CA TRP A 256 -19.54 7.83 -7.60
C TRP A 256 -19.49 6.94 -8.83
N ARG A 257 -19.27 5.63 -8.68
CA ARG A 257 -19.30 4.66 -9.78
C ARG A 257 -20.62 4.77 -10.56
N THR A 258 -21.74 4.83 -9.84
CA THR A 258 -23.07 5.02 -10.42
C THR A 258 -23.15 6.35 -11.18
N GLY A 259 -22.68 7.44 -10.57
CA GLY A 259 -22.71 8.77 -11.19
C GLY A 259 -21.86 8.86 -12.47
N PHE A 260 -20.68 8.26 -12.48
CA PHE A 260 -19.83 8.20 -13.66
C PHE A 260 -20.43 7.32 -14.76
N GLN A 261 -20.97 6.15 -14.41
CA GLN A 261 -21.62 5.25 -15.37
C GLN A 261 -22.86 5.87 -16.03
N ASN A 262 -23.61 6.67 -15.27
CA ASN A 262 -24.80 7.38 -15.76
C ASN A 262 -24.48 8.72 -16.43
N ASN A 263 -23.20 9.09 -16.57
CA ASN A 263 -22.75 10.41 -17.05
C ASN A 263 -23.29 11.61 -16.24
N GLU A 264 -23.69 11.38 -14.99
CA GLU A 264 -24.06 12.44 -14.03
C GLU A 264 -22.80 13.10 -13.43
N LEU A 265 -21.67 12.39 -13.43
CA LEU A 265 -20.34 12.88 -13.08
C LEU A 265 -19.37 12.77 -14.25
N LYS A 266 -18.47 13.75 -14.37
CA LYS A 266 -17.34 13.72 -15.30
C LYS A 266 -16.07 14.13 -14.55
N GLY A 267 -14.99 13.38 -14.73
CA GLY A 267 -13.73 13.65 -14.07
C GLY A 267 -13.14 14.92 -14.66
N VAL A 268 -12.58 15.79 -13.83
CA VAL A 268 -11.95 17.03 -14.31
C VAL A 268 -10.46 16.95 -14.04
N VAL A 269 -9.64 17.06 -15.08
CA VAL A 269 -8.19 17.26 -14.95
C VAL A 269 -7.81 18.56 -15.65
N PHE A 270 -6.69 19.17 -15.24
CA PHE A 270 -6.15 20.37 -15.90
C PHE A 270 -5.71 20.07 -17.34
N ASP A 271 -5.81 21.08 -18.21
CA ASP A 271 -5.64 20.96 -19.65
C ASP A 271 -4.25 20.45 -20.08
N ASP A 272 -3.23 20.69 -19.28
CA ASP A 272 -1.85 20.27 -19.54
C ASP A 272 -1.56 18.82 -19.12
N VAL A 273 -2.41 18.21 -18.29
CA VAL A 273 -2.20 16.87 -17.73
C VAL A 273 -2.21 15.79 -18.80
N PRO A 274 -3.19 15.72 -19.73
CA PRO A 274 -3.21 14.67 -20.76
C PRO A 274 -1.96 14.67 -21.65
N GLU A 275 -1.53 15.86 -22.09
CA GLU A 275 -0.36 16.00 -22.96
C GLU A 275 0.93 15.59 -22.22
N ALA A 276 1.09 16.00 -20.96
CA ALA A 276 2.24 15.58 -20.15
C ALA A 276 2.27 14.06 -19.92
N LEU A 277 1.12 13.46 -19.57
CA LEU A 277 1.00 12.01 -19.39
C LEU A 277 1.37 11.24 -20.66
N GLU A 278 0.92 11.72 -21.82
CA GLU A 278 1.25 11.12 -23.11
C GLU A 278 2.75 11.21 -23.42
N LYS A 279 3.37 12.39 -23.21
CA LYS A 279 4.82 12.59 -23.40
C LYS A 279 5.66 11.68 -22.51
N TRP A 280 5.32 11.59 -21.22
CA TRP A 280 6.01 10.72 -20.29
C TRP A 280 5.86 9.25 -20.66
N HIS A 281 4.64 8.83 -21.04
CA HIS A 281 4.40 7.47 -21.51
C HIS A 281 5.20 7.14 -22.76
N ALA A 282 5.23 8.03 -23.76
CA ALA A 282 6.01 7.85 -25.00
C ALA A 282 7.53 7.80 -24.73
N SER A 283 7.99 8.47 -23.67
CA SER A 283 9.38 8.46 -23.22
C SER A 283 9.72 7.24 -22.34
N GLY A 284 8.77 6.34 -22.10
CA GLY A 284 8.96 5.15 -21.28
C GLY A 284 8.95 5.40 -19.76
N ILE A 285 8.58 6.61 -19.33
CA ILE A 285 8.45 6.97 -17.91
C ILE A 285 7.14 6.38 -17.38
N LYS A 286 7.22 5.68 -16.25
CA LYS A 286 6.02 5.11 -15.60
C LYS A 286 5.35 6.13 -14.70
N VAL A 287 4.04 6.32 -14.86
CA VAL A 287 3.27 7.27 -14.04
C VAL A 287 2.35 6.53 -13.09
N TYR A 288 2.33 6.94 -11.83
CA TYR A 288 1.46 6.42 -10.78
C TYR A 288 0.72 7.55 -10.09
N ILE A 289 -0.41 7.23 -9.46
CA ILE A 289 -1.19 8.18 -8.67
C ILE A 289 -1.06 7.85 -7.18
N TYR A 290 -0.96 8.86 -6.32
CA TYR A 290 -1.05 8.70 -4.87
C TYR A 290 -1.97 9.76 -4.27
N SER A 291 -3.13 9.34 -3.76
CA SER A 291 -4.15 10.25 -3.21
C SER A 291 -4.84 9.68 -1.97
N SER A 292 -5.46 10.55 -1.18
CA SER A 292 -6.27 10.15 -0.01
C SER A 292 -7.59 9.46 -0.39
N GLY A 293 -8.06 9.66 -1.63
CA GLY A 293 -9.20 8.96 -2.21
C GLY A 293 -8.89 7.48 -2.44
N SER A 294 -9.90 6.61 -2.37
CA SER A 294 -9.72 5.18 -2.63
C SER A 294 -9.22 4.93 -4.06
N ARG A 295 -8.45 3.87 -4.29
CA ARG A 295 -7.97 3.52 -5.65
C ARG A 295 -9.12 3.43 -6.66
N GLU A 296 -10.30 3.00 -6.22
CA GLU A 296 -11.49 2.98 -7.05
C GLU A 296 -11.90 4.38 -7.51
N ALA A 297 -12.02 5.34 -6.57
CA ALA A 297 -12.34 6.73 -6.89
C ALA A 297 -11.31 7.34 -7.85
N GLN A 298 -10.02 7.07 -7.63
CA GLN A 298 -8.96 7.51 -8.53
C GLN A 298 -9.15 6.96 -9.94
N ARG A 299 -9.43 5.65 -10.07
CA ARG A 299 -9.72 5.01 -11.36
C ARG A 299 -10.95 5.59 -12.05
N LEU A 300 -11.98 5.99 -11.30
CA LEU A 300 -13.18 6.61 -11.83
C LEU A 300 -12.90 8.01 -12.39
N ILE A 301 -12.13 8.84 -11.67
CA ILE A 301 -11.74 10.20 -12.10
C ILE A 301 -10.97 10.14 -13.42
N PHE A 302 -9.89 9.35 -13.48
CA PHE A 302 -9.05 9.27 -14.69
C PHE A 302 -9.70 8.46 -15.82
N GLY A 303 -10.58 7.51 -15.51
CA GLY A 303 -11.29 6.70 -16.49
C GLY A 303 -12.41 7.43 -17.22
N ASN A 304 -12.98 8.46 -16.60
CA ASN A 304 -14.12 9.22 -17.11
C ASN A 304 -13.82 10.73 -17.17
N SER A 305 -12.58 11.09 -17.52
CA SER A 305 -12.13 12.48 -17.48
C SER A 305 -12.78 13.34 -18.59
N ASN A 306 -12.62 14.66 -18.49
CA ASN A 306 -12.96 15.63 -19.53
C ASN A 306 -12.22 15.38 -20.86
N TYR A 307 -11.14 14.60 -20.84
CA TYR A 307 -10.34 14.18 -22.00
C TYR A 307 -10.48 12.69 -22.36
N GLY A 308 -11.51 12.02 -21.83
CA GLY A 308 -11.73 10.58 -22.02
C GLY A 308 -10.95 9.73 -21.01
N ASP A 309 -10.66 8.47 -21.37
CA ASP A 309 -9.96 7.54 -20.47
C ASP A 309 -8.44 7.78 -20.52
N LEU A 310 -7.90 8.34 -19.44
CA LEU A 310 -6.47 8.63 -19.26
C LEU A 310 -5.72 7.47 -18.59
N ARG A 311 -6.41 6.41 -18.13
CA ARG A 311 -5.78 5.29 -17.41
C ARG A 311 -4.78 4.52 -18.27
N LYS A 312 -4.88 4.61 -19.60
CA LYS A 312 -3.90 4.05 -20.54
C LYS A 312 -2.47 4.57 -20.31
N TYR A 313 -2.31 5.76 -19.74
CA TYR A 313 -1.00 6.34 -19.42
C TYR A 313 -0.54 6.04 -17.98
N LEU A 314 -1.40 5.45 -17.14
CA LEU A 314 -1.15 5.21 -15.72
C LEU A 314 -0.79 3.74 -15.45
N CYS A 315 0.26 3.52 -14.67
CA CYS A 315 0.76 2.20 -14.31
C CYS A 315 0.14 1.66 -13.01
N GLY A 316 -0.39 2.52 -12.14
CA GLY A 316 -0.98 2.09 -10.87
C GLY A 316 -1.48 3.24 -10.00
N PHE A 317 -2.16 2.85 -8.92
CA PHE A 317 -2.83 3.75 -7.98
C PHE A 317 -2.46 3.34 -6.55
N PHE A 318 -2.03 4.31 -5.76
CA PHE A 318 -1.77 4.21 -4.33
C PHE A 318 -2.78 5.06 -3.57
N ASP A 319 -3.22 4.56 -2.44
CA ASP A 319 -4.10 5.27 -1.50
C ASP A 319 -3.59 5.10 -0.08
N THR A 320 -4.35 5.58 0.90
CA THR A 320 -3.94 5.57 2.32
C THR A 320 -3.71 4.18 2.90
N THR A 321 -3.99 3.09 2.16
CA THR A 321 -3.63 1.74 2.60
C THR A 321 -2.12 1.50 2.56
N ILE A 322 -1.35 2.27 1.77
CA ILE A 322 0.13 2.22 1.80
C ILE A 322 0.72 3.01 2.97
N GLY A 323 -0.04 3.99 3.48
CA GLY A 323 0.33 4.84 4.61
C GLY A 323 -0.25 6.25 4.47
N ASN A 324 0.01 7.13 5.44
CA ASN A 324 -0.42 8.52 5.40
C ASN A 324 0.47 9.35 4.45
N LYS A 325 -0.10 10.26 3.65
CA LYS A 325 0.64 11.12 2.71
C LYS A 325 1.63 12.08 3.39
N ARG A 326 1.51 12.31 4.69
CA ARG A 326 2.43 13.16 5.47
C ARG A 326 3.51 12.37 6.21
N GLU A 327 3.61 11.06 5.98
CA GLU A 327 4.60 10.20 6.60
C GLU A 327 5.63 9.74 5.55
N SER A 328 6.92 9.96 5.81
CA SER A 328 8.01 9.58 4.92
C SER A 328 8.03 8.07 4.62
N ARG A 329 7.61 7.25 5.58
CA ARG A 329 7.48 5.80 5.41
C ARG A 329 6.61 5.43 4.21
N SER A 330 5.51 6.15 3.97
CA SER A 330 4.61 5.85 2.85
C SER A 330 5.31 5.95 1.51
N TYR A 331 6.18 6.95 1.33
CA TYR A 331 6.94 7.16 0.11
C TYR A 331 8.07 6.15 -0.06
N PHE A 332 8.68 5.71 1.04
CA PHE A 332 9.60 4.58 1.03
C PHE A 332 8.90 3.29 0.57
N GLU A 333 7.71 2.99 1.08
CA GLU A 333 6.94 1.83 0.63
C GLU A 333 6.51 1.97 -0.85
N ILE A 334 6.20 3.18 -1.32
CA ILE A 334 5.94 3.46 -2.74
C ILE A 334 7.18 3.16 -3.59
N SER A 335 8.37 3.65 -3.22
CA SER A 335 9.60 3.41 -3.98
C SER A 335 9.92 1.91 -4.10
N GLN A 336 9.71 1.16 -3.01
CA GLN A 336 9.85 -0.30 -3.00
C GLN A 336 8.79 -0.98 -3.88
N SER A 337 7.55 -0.50 -3.85
CA SER A 337 6.43 -1.07 -4.63
C SER A 337 6.59 -0.86 -6.14
N VAL A 338 7.14 0.28 -6.56
CA VAL A 338 7.40 0.56 -7.98
C VAL A 338 8.69 -0.09 -8.48
N GLY A 339 9.55 -0.56 -7.57
CA GLY A 339 10.75 -1.35 -7.89
C GLY A 339 11.90 -0.53 -8.46
N VAL A 340 12.12 0.69 -7.96
CA VAL A 340 13.33 1.48 -8.26
C VAL A 340 14.47 1.08 -7.33
N ASP A 341 15.72 1.26 -7.77
CA ASP A 341 16.90 0.96 -6.95
C ASP A 341 17.22 2.09 -5.97
N ASN A 342 16.97 3.34 -6.39
CA ASN A 342 17.14 4.54 -5.58
C ASN A 342 15.84 5.36 -5.53
N PRO A 343 15.39 5.82 -4.35
CA PRO A 343 14.19 6.65 -4.23
C PRO A 343 14.24 7.94 -5.07
N SER A 344 15.44 8.47 -5.35
CA SER A 344 15.63 9.65 -6.21
C SER A 344 15.24 9.43 -7.68
N GLU A 345 15.05 8.18 -8.11
CA GLU A 345 14.52 7.85 -9.44
C GLU A 345 13.00 8.09 -9.55
N VAL A 346 12.33 8.35 -8.40
CA VAL A 346 10.93 8.72 -8.31
C VAL A 346 10.81 10.24 -8.15
N LEU A 347 10.12 10.87 -9.11
CA LEU A 347 9.66 12.24 -8.96
C LEU A 347 8.24 12.25 -8.39
N PHE A 348 8.04 12.87 -7.24
CA PHE A 348 6.72 13.13 -6.66
C PHE A 348 6.27 14.57 -6.94
N ILE A 349 5.02 14.73 -7.39
CA ILE A 349 4.41 16.04 -7.64
C ILE A 349 3.16 16.17 -6.79
N THR A 350 3.09 17.22 -5.97
CA THR A 350 1.97 17.54 -5.07
C THR A 350 1.86 19.06 -4.90
N ASP A 351 0.69 19.58 -4.53
CA ASP A 351 0.52 20.96 -4.07
C ASP A 351 0.77 21.12 -2.56
N VAL A 352 0.74 20.02 -1.81
CA VAL A 352 0.77 20.04 -0.35
C VAL A 352 2.21 20.03 0.17
N TYR A 353 2.62 21.13 0.80
CA TYR A 353 3.96 21.30 1.36
C TYR A 353 4.39 20.18 2.33
N GLN A 354 3.50 19.72 3.22
CA GLN A 354 3.84 18.66 4.17
C GLN A 354 4.04 17.30 3.50
N GLU A 355 3.38 17.05 2.38
CA GLU A 355 3.59 15.84 1.58
C GLU A 355 4.94 15.90 0.85
N ALA A 356 5.28 17.09 0.32
CA ALA A 356 6.57 17.35 -0.30
C ALA A 356 7.75 17.11 0.67
N ILE A 357 7.64 17.57 1.92
CA ILE A 357 8.63 17.28 2.98
C ILE A 357 8.76 15.77 3.19
N ALA A 358 7.64 15.08 3.43
CA ALA A 358 7.64 13.65 3.72
C ALA A 358 8.25 12.82 2.58
N ALA A 359 7.94 13.16 1.32
CA ALA A 359 8.55 12.52 0.15
C ALA A 359 10.05 12.79 0.06
N LYS A 360 10.48 14.03 0.34
CA LYS A 360 11.91 14.40 0.30
C LYS A 360 12.71 13.70 1.38
N GLU A 361 12.16 13.57 2.59
CA GLU A 361 12.76 12.80 3.69
C GLU A 361 12.95 11.32 3.35
N ALA A 362 12.05 10.75 2.53
CA ALA A 362 12.18 9.40 2.00
C ALA A 362 13.18 9.26 0.84
N GLY A 363 13.77 10.38 0.39
CA GLY A 363 14.80 10.42 -0.65
C GLY A 363 14.27 10.62 -2.07
N LEU A 364 12.98 10.91 -2.25
CA LEU A 364 12.40 11.16 -3.57
C LEU A 364 12.83 12.54 -4.10
N ASP A 365 12.81 12.69 -5.43
CA ASP A 365 12.76 14.00 -6.06
C ASP A 365 11.34 14.56 -5.94
N VAL A 366 11.23 15.87 -5.72
CA VAL A 366 9.94 16.50 -5.41
C VAL A 366 9.79 17.83 -6.15
N ILE A 367 8.64 18.04 -6.76
CA ILE A 367 8.19 19.31 -7.33
C ILE A 367 6.85 19.68 -6.70
N ILE A 368 6.69 20.96 -6.34
CA ILE A 368 5.41 21.48 -5.87
C ILE A 368 4.59 22.03 -7.05
N SER A 369 3.36 21.56 -7.22
CA SER A 369 2.44 22.07 -8.24
C SER A 369 1.72 23.32 -7.74
N ILE A 370 1.75 24.38 -8.54
CA ILE A 370 1.04 25.63 -8.28
C ILE A 370 -0.15 25.73 -9.23
N ARG A 371 -1.34 25.49 -8.72
CA ARG A 371 -2.59 25.56 -9.48
C ARG A 371 -3.54 26.60 -8.91
N PRO A 372 -4.49 27.12 -9.72
CA PRO A 372 -5.54 27.99 -9.22
C PRO A 372 -6.31 27.34 -8.07
N GLY A 373 -6.41 28.04 -6.94
CA GLY A 373 -7.10 27.57 -5.73
C GLY A 373 -6.21 26.89 -4.69
N ASN A 374 -4.93 26.62 -5.00
CA ASN A 374 -4.00 26.06 -4.02
C ASN A 374 -3.72 27.07 -2.88
N GLY A 375 -3.46 26.56 -1.68
CA GLY A 375 -3.09 27.38 -0.53
C GLY A 375 -1.71 28.03 -0.68
N PRO A 376 -1.42 29.08 0.11
CA PRO A 376 -0.11 29.73 0.08
C PRO A 376 0.98 28.78 0.59
N LEU A 377 2.16 28.85 -0.03
CA LEU A 377 3.35 28.13 0.43
C LEU A 377 4.16 28.99 1.41
N PRO A 378 4.89 28.37 2.36
CA PRO A 378 5.85 29.09 3.20
C PRO A 378 6.93 29.77 2.36
N GLU A 379 7.37 30.96 2.78
CA GLU A 379 8.51 31.62 2.15
C GLU A 379 9.77 30.75 2.24
N ASN A 380 10.59 30.76 1.18
CA ASN A 380 11.86 30.02 1.11
C ASN A 380 11.74 28.51 1.38
N HIS A 381 10.64 27.88 0.97
CA HIS A 381 10.38 26.45 1.16
C HIS A 381 11.39 25.50 0.48
N GLY A 382 12.23 26.00 -0.46
CA GLY A 382 13.36 25.25 -1.02
C GLY A 382 13.03 24.18 -2.08
N PHE A 383 11.75 23.98 -2.40
CA PHE A 383 11.31 23.07 -3.46
C PHE A 383 11.20 23.76 -4.82
N LYS A 384 11.47 23.02 -5.91
CA LYS A 384 11.12 23.49 -7.27
C LYS A 384 9.60 23.54 -7.40
N THR A 385 9.08 24.58 -8.06
CA THR A 385 7.66 24.74 -8.36
C THR A 385 7.42 24.70 -9.87
N VAL A 386 6.21 24.29 -10.27
CA VAL A 386 5.72 24.37 -11.66
C VAL A 386 4.26 24.80 -11.69
N GLY A 387 3.87 25.60 -12.69
CA GLY A 387 2.47 25.95 -12.95
C GLY A 387 1.77 25.00 -13.93
N SER A 388 2.57 24.29 -14.74
CA SER A 388 2.15 23.29 -15.71
C SER A 388 3.10 22.09 -15.72
N PHE A 389 2.55 20.91 -15.96
CA PHE A 389 3.33 19.69 -16.17
C PHE A 389 4.14 19.70 -17.46
N LEU A 390 3.85 20.61 -18.40
CA LEU A 390 4.65 20.78 -19.62
C LEU A 390 6.03 21.43 -19.35
N GLU A 391 6.26 21.93 -18.13
CA GLU A 391 7.56 22.46 -17.68
C GLU A 391 8.52 21.37 -17.18
N ILE A 392 8.07 20.10 -17.19
CA ILE A 392 8.80 18.91 -16.75
C ILE A 392 9.09 18.02 -17.96
#